data_AF-A0A1Y5HC34-F1
#
_entry.id   AF-A0A1Y5HC34-F1
#
_cell.length_a   1.000
_cell.length_b   1.000
_cell.length_c   1.000
_cell.angle_alpha   90.00
_cell.angle_beta   90.00
_cell.angle_gamma   90.00
#
_symmetry.space_group_name_H-M   'P 1'
#
loop_
_entity.id
_entity.type
_entity.pdbx_description
1 polymer ?
#
loop_
_entity_poly.entity_id
_entity_poly.type
_entity_poly.pdbx_seq_one_letter_code
_entity_poly.pdbx_strand_id
1 'polypeptide(L)' 'MHGFRASFRTWAQAQTNVPEEVTEAALAHVKGDKTVAAFAHSNLLDKRRGQMDAWAAYPGKDRVGNVGELGVRE' A
#
# COMPACT_ATOMS: atom_id res chain seq x y z
N MET A 1 -15.99 -1.37 -10.53
CA MET A 1 -14.50 -1.40 -10.47
C MET A 1 -14.04 -1.31 -9.02
N HIS A 2 -13.57 -2.39 -8.41
CA HIS A 2 -13.07 -2.44 -7.02
C HIS A 2 -11.72 -3.21 -6.91
N GLY A 3 -10.92 -3.33 -7.97
CA GLY A 3 -9.69 -4.13 -7.93
C GLY A 3 -8.56 -3.45 -7.14
N PHE A 4 -7.96 -2.41 -7.73
CA PHE A 4 -6.72 -1.83 -7.22
C PHE A 4 -6.81 -1.25 -5.80
N ARG A 5 -7.88 -0.50 -5.51
CA ARG A 5 -8.09 0.11 -4.20
C ARG A 5 -8.44 -0.91 -3.10
N ALA A 6 -9.19 -1.96 -3.42
CA ALA A 6 -9.50 -3.00 -2.44
C ALA A 6 -8.27 -3.85 -2.14
N SER A 7 -7.48 -4.20 -3.16
CA SER A 7 -6.20 -4.91 -2.98
C SER A 7 -5.25 -4.13 -2.07
N PHE A 8 -5.13 -2.82 -2.28
CA PHE A 8 -4.35 -1.96 -1.39
C PHE A 8 -4.87 -1.98 0.06
N ARG A 9 -6.18 -1.88 0.26
CA ARG A 9 -6.81 -1.91 1.60
C ARG A 9 -6.57 -3.25 2.31
N THR A 10 -6.78 -4.35 1.61
CA THR A 10 -6.56 -5.71 2.16
C THR A 10 -5.08 -5.92 2.49
N TRP A 11 -4.16 -5.48 1.64
CA TRP A 11 -2.73 -5.53 1.93
C TRP A 11 -2.35 -4.68 3.14
N ALA A 12 -2.87 -3.45 3.24
CA ALA A 12 -2.58 -2.57 4.36
C ALA A 12 -3.04 -3.20 5.70
N GLN A 13 -4.21 -3.84 5.72
CA GLN A 13 -4.74 -4.55 6.89
C GLN A 13 -3.95 -5.82 7.24
N ALA A 14 -3.49 -6.58 6.24
CA ALA A 14 -2.82 -7.86 6.47
C ALA A 14 -1.31 -7.72 6.73
N GLN A 15 -0.66 -6.74 6.10
CA GLN A 15 0.80 -6.69 5.98
C GLN A 15 1.43 -5.49 6.71
N THR A 16 0.62 -4.60 7.27
CA THR A 16 1.10 -3.40 7.96
C THR A 16 0.33 -3.17 9.26
N ASN A 17 0.93 -2.46 10.21
CA ASN A 17 0.26 -1.99 11.42
C ASN A 17 -0.12 -0.50 11.31
N VAL A 18 -0.36 -0.03 10.09
CA VAL A 18 -0.66 1.38 9.82
C VAL A 18 -2.12 1.65 10.19
N PRO A 19 -2.42 2.76 10.92
CA PRO A 19 -3.79 3.10 11.28
C PRO A 19 -4.71 3.28 10.05
N GLU A 20 -5.98 2.92 10.18
CA GLU A 20 -6.96 3.02 9.08
C GLU A 20 -7.08 4.46 8.55
N GLU A 21 -6.97 5.46 9.44
CA GLU A 21 -6.97 6.88 9.06
C GLU A 21 -5.88 7.24 8.04
N VAL A 22 -4.69 6.63 8.13
CA VAL A 22 -3.57 6.88 7.22
C VAL A 22 -3.81 6.16 5.89
N THR A 23 -4.35 4.94 5.95
CA THR A 23 -4.70 4.13 4.78
C THR A 23 -5.81 4.78 3.95
N GLU A 24 -6.83 5.35 4.61
CA GLU A 24 -7.90 6.10 3.95
C GLU A 24 -7.42 7.44 3.39
N ALA A 25 -6.57 8.15 4.15
CA ALA A 25 -5.94 9.37 3.65
C ALA A 25 -5.05 9.09 2.42
N ALA A 26 -4.35 7.95 2.38
CA ALA A 26 -3.58 7.51 1.22
C ALA A 26 -4.47 7.25 -0.02
N LEU A 27 -5.70 6.75 0.19
CA LEU A 27 -6.72 6.60 -0.85
C LEU A 27 -7.38 7.92 -1.29
N ALA A 28 -6.93 9.07 -0.75
CA ALA A 28 -7.52 10.40 -0.93
C ALA A 28 -8.98 10.50 -0.46
N HIS A 29 -9.40 9.61 0.45
CA HIS A 29 -10.67 9.75 1.14
C HIS A 29 -10.50 10.76 2.27
N VAL A 30 -10.98 11.98 2.06
CA VAL A 30 -11.01 13.00 3.12
C VAL A 30 -12.24 12.75 4.01
N LYS A 31 -12.02 12.35 5.26
CA LYS A 31 -13.05 12.33 6.30
C LYS A 31 -12.90 13.60 7.17
N GLY A 32 -13.89 14.49 7.12
CA GLY A 32 -14.03 15.59 8.08
C GLY A 32 -13.84 17.00 7.52
N ASP A 33 -13.88 17.98 8.44
CA ASP A 33 -13.82 19.41 8.16
C ASP A 33 -12.43 19.83 7.62
N LYS A 34 -12.39 20.86 6.76
CA LYS A 34 -11.20 21.28 5.99
C LYS A 34 -10.00 21.61 6.87
N THR A 35 -10.24 22.13 8.07
CA THR A 35 -9.20 22.51 9.03
C THR A 35 -8.51 21.28 9.66
N VAL A 36 -9.30 20.27 10.02
CA VAL A 36 -8.78 19.00 10.56
C VAL A 36 -8.08 18.22 9.46
N ALA A 37 -8.61 18.26 8.23
CA ALA A 37 -7.98 17.67 7.06
C ALA A 37 -6.61 18.31 6.76
N ALA A 38 -6.45 19.62 6.89
CA ALA A 38 -5.17 20.31 6.66
C ALA A 38 -4.09 19.91 7.70
N PHE A 39 -4.47 19.81 8.97
CA PHE A 39 -3.56 19.38 10.03
C PHE A 39 -3.19 17.90 9.90
N ALA A 40 -4.18 17.04 9.65
CA ALA A 40 -3.98 15.62 9.38
C ALA A 40 -3.15 15.39 8.10
N HIS A 41 -3.37 16.19 7.06
CA HIS A 41 -2.60 16.11 5.82
C HIS A 41 -1.10 16.32 6.05
N SER A 42 -0.74 17.29 6.90
CA SER A 42 0.67 17.60 7.19
C SER A 42 1.33 16.51 8.04
N ASN A 43 0.67 16.04 9.11
CA ASN A 43 1.22 15.01 10.00
C ASN A 43 1.22 13.60 9.41
N LEU A 44 0.32 13.31 8.47
CA LEU A 44 0.19 11.98 7.87
C LEU A 44 0.91 11.87 6.52
N LEU A 45 1.44 12.96 5.96
CA LEU A 45 2.07 12.95 4.64
C LEU A 45 3.23 11.94 4.56
N ASP A 46 4.14 11.97 5.53
CA ASP A 46 5.30 11.08 5.56
C ASP A 46 4.89 9.62 5.78
N LYS A 47 3.88 9.38 6.62
CA LYS A 47 3.34 8.03 6.84
C LYS A 47 2.67 7.48 5.59
N ARG A 48 1.93 8.32 4.86
CA ARG A 48 1.31 7.98 3.56
C ARG A 48 2.38 7.66 2.53
N ARG A 49 3.46 8.46 2.47
CA ARG A 49 4.58 8.21 1.56
C ARG A 49 5.21 6.84 1.82
N GLY A 50 5.61 6.57 3.06
CA GLY A 50 6.16 5.26 3.43
C GLY A 50 5.22 4.08 3.15
N GLN A 51 3.91 4.25 3.38
CA GLN A 51 2.92 3.22 3.08
C GLN A 51 2.75 2.98 1.58
N MET A 52 2.75 4.04 0.76
CA MET A 52 2.67 3.93 -0.71
C MET A 52 3.95 3.32 -1.29
N ASP A 53 5.12 3.65 -0.76
CA ASP A 53 6.41 3.08 -1.18
C ASP A 53 6.46 1.58 -0.87
N ALA A 54 6.02 1.18 0.33
CA ALA A 54 5.92 -0.22 0.73
C ALA A 54 4.91 -1.00 -0.14
N TRP A 55 3.80 -0.38 -0.52
CA TRP A 55 2.83 -0.96 -1.44
C TRP A 55 3.41 -1.10 -2.86
N ALA A 56 4.12 -0.10 -3.37
CA ALA A 56 4.75 -0.14 -4.69
C ALA A 56 5.82 -1.23 -4.79
N ALA A 57 6.48 -1.56 -3.68
CA ALA A 57 7.48 -2.63 -3.58
C ALA A 57 6.87 -4.03 -3.33
N TYR A 58 5.56 -4.14 -3.09
CA TYR A 58 4.89 -5.41 -2.80
C TYR A 58 4.68 -6.31 -4.04
N PRO A 59 4.21 -5.81 -5.22
CA PRO A 59 3.98 -6.67 -6.37
C PRO A 59 5.29 -7.34 -6.82
N GLY A 60 5.40 -8.64 -6.59
CA GLY A 60 6.56 -9.44 -7.00
C GLY A 60 7.57 -9.80 -5.91
N LYS A 61 7.33 -9.48 -4.63
CA LYS A 61 8.19 -9.94 -3.53
C LYS A 61 8.22 -11.47 -3.34
N ASP A 62 7.28 -12.21 -3.93
CA ASP A 62 7.25 -13.68 -4.00
C ASP A 62 7.83 -14.26 -5.31
N ARG A 63 8.76 -13.57 -5.99
CA ARG A 63 9.45 -14.12 -7.17
C ARG A 63 10.93 -14.45 -6.96
N VAL A 64 11.38 -14.57 -5.71
CA VAL A 64 12.64 -15.26 -5.41
C VAL A 64 12.34 -16.73 -5.16
N GLY A 65 11.83 -17.39 -6.20
CA GLY A 65 11.55 -18.83 -6.22
C GLY A 65 12.10 -19.41 -7.51
N ASN A 66 13.36 -19.84 -7.47
CA ASN A 66 14.07 -20.70 -8.42
C ASN A 66 13.64 -20.62 -9.89
N VAL A 67 14.35 -19.81 -10.69
CA VAL A 67 14.66 -20.20 -12.07
C VAL A 67 15.71 -21.32 -12.00
N GLY A 68 15.28 -22.49 -11.50
CA GLY A 68 16.08 -23.70 -11.51
C GLY A 68 15.92 -24.36 -12.88
N GLU A 69 17.01 -24.39 -13.64
CA GLU A 69 17.31 -25.36 -14.71
C GLU A 69 16.11 -25.80 -15.56
N LEU A 70 15.79 -24.99 -16.58
CA LEU A 70 15.17 -25.54 -17.79
C LEU A 70 16.29 -26.24 -18.58
N GLY A 71 16.67 -27.42 -18.10
CA GLY A 71 17.56 -28.34 -18.79
C GLY A 71 16.96 -28.69 -20.14
N VAL A 72 17.61 -28.23 -21.20
CA VAL A 72 17.44 -28.73 -22.57
C VAL A 72 17.68 -30.23 -22.52
N ARG A 73 16.63 -31.03 -22.67
CA ARG A 73 16.76 -32.46 -22.94
C ARG A 73 16.81 -32.61 -24.46
N GLU A 74 17.96 -33.07 -24.93
CA GLU A 74 18.20 -33.57 -26.29
C GLU A 74 17.26 -34.74 -26.64
#